data_AF-A0A844G3T1-F1
#
_entry.id   AF-A0A844G3T1-F1
#
_cell.length_a   1.000
_cell.length_b   1.000
_cell.length_c   1.000
_cell.angle_alpha   90.00
_cell.angle_beta   90.00
_cell.angle_gamma   90.00
#
_symmetry.space_group_name_H-M   'P 1'
#
loop_
_entity.id
_entity.type
_entity.pdbx_description
1 polymer ?
#
loop_
_entity_poly.entity_id
_entity_poly.type
_entity_poly.pdbx_seq_one_letter_code
_entity_poly.pdbx_strand_id
1 'polypeptide(L)'
;MKRVILLVATMMLLAGCGRDTLNGSSEDAFKSSLQKMTQKLSEDDRKKVAATITMMIMQETGPAALQGKAIDMNEVCKKFDGMTLSDIMKKYDEFQERFRAK
;
A
#
# COMPACT_ATOMS: atom_id res chain seq x y z
N MET A 1 -41.60 -3.34 12.24
CA MET A 1 -40.67 -2.18 12.31
C MET A 1 -39.40 -2.41 13.14
N LYS A 2 -39.22 -3.54 13.84
CA LYS A 2 -38.01 -3.81 14.66
C LYS A 2 -36.82 -4.44 13.89
N ARG A 3 -37.04 -4.89 12.65
CA ARG A 3 -36.01 -5.59 11.84
C ARG A 3 -35.14 -4.66 10.97
N VAL A 4 -35.56 -3.42 10.74
CA VAL A 4 -34.84 -2.46 9.87
C VAL A 4 -33.75 -1.71 10.63
N ILE A 5 -33.93 -1.49 11.94
CA ILE A 5 -32.97 -0.76 12.79
C ILE A 5 -31.64 -1.52 12.95
N LEU A 6 -31.67 -2.86 12.83
CA LEU A 6 -30.50 -3.71 12.99
C LEU A 6 -29.59 -3.75 11.74
N LEU A 7 -30.09 -3.34 10.57
CA LEU A 7 -29.31 -3.29 9.32
C LEU A 7 -28.53 -1.99 9.15
N VAL A 8 -28.99 -0.90 9.77
CA VAL A 8 -28.33 0.42 9.67
C VAL A 8 -27.09 0.49 10.57
N ALA A 9 -27.10 -0.20 11.72
CA ALA A 9 -25.97 -0.24 12.64
C ALA A 9 -24.72 -0.95 12.06
N THR A 10 -24.92 -1.96 11.21
CA THR A 10 -23.81 -2.70 10.58
C THR A 10 -23.13 -1.91 9.47
N MET A 11 -23.85 -0.97 8.84
CA MET A 11 -23.30 -0.14 7.77
C MET A 11 -22.41 1.01 8.30
N MET A 12 -22.61 1.42 9.55
CA MET A 12 -21.74 2.40 10.22
C MET A 12 -20.40 1.82 10.70
N LEU A 13 -20.27 0.50 10.86
CA LEU A 13 -18.98 -0.16 11.15
C LEU A 13 -18.00 -0.13 9.97
N LEU A 14 -18.47 0.10 8.73
CA LEU A 14 -17.62 0.24 7.54
C LEU A 14 -17.19 1.68 7.26
N ALA A 15 -17.85 2.67 7.85
CA ALA A 15 -17.49 4.09 7.76
C ALA A 15 -16.58 4.55 8.92
N GLY A 16 -16.24 3.65 9.84
CA GLY A 16 -15.65 3.95 11.14
C GLY A 16 -14.15 3.66 11.33
N CYS A 17 -13.37 3.51 10.25
CA CYS A 17 -11.91 3.56 10.33
C CYS A 17 -11.43 4.40 9.15
N GLY A 18 -10.93 5.61 9.42
CA GLY A 18 -10.07 6.32 8.47
C GLY A 18 -8.90 5.39 8.16
N ARG A 19 -9.02 4.64 7.06
CA ARG A 19 -8.05 3.62 6.69
C ARG A 19 -6.81 4.37 6.26
N ASP A 20 -5.72 4.22 7.00
CA ASP A 20 -4.46 4.83 6.63
C ASP A 20 -4.05 4.27 5.26
N THR A 21 -4.06 5.14 4.25
CA THR A 21 -3.65 4.85 2.88
C THR A 21 -2.35 5.57 2.55
N LEU A 22 -1.60 5.02 1.61
CA LEU A 22 -0.51 5.73 0.98
C LEU A 22 -1.05 6.97 0.26
N ASN A 23 -0.33 8.08 0.43
CA ASN A 23 -0.59 9.33 -0.27
C ASN A 23 0.49 9.52 -1.34
N GLY A 24 0.12 9.28 -2.59
CA GLY A 24 1.00 9.39 -3.74
C GLY A 24 1.11 10.79 -4.35
N SER A 25 0.54 11.84 -3.71
CA SER A 25 0.50 13.19 -4.29
C SER A 25 1.89 13.81 -4.48
N SER A 26 2.86 13.38 -3.69
CA SER A 26 4.28 13.74 -3.78
C SER A 26 5.13 12.70 -3.06
N GLU A 27 6.43 12.71 -3.30
CA GLU A 27 7.37 11.83 -2.58
C GLU A 27 7.33 12.05 -1.05
N ASP A 28 7.22 13.30 -0.60
CA ASP A 28 7.12 13.62 0.83
C ASP A 28 5.81 13.15 1.46
N ALA A 29 4.70 13.31 0.73
CA ALA A 29 3.40 12.81 1.17
C ALA A 29 3.39 11.27 1.25
N PHE A 30 4.08 10.62 0.31
CA PHE A 30 4.23 9.17 0.28
C PHE A 30 5.04 8.66 1.46
N LYS A 31 6.21 9.26 1.72
CA LYS A 31 7.05 8.90 2.88
C LYS A 31 6.30 9.12 4.20
N SER A 32 5.63 10.26 4.35
CA SER A 32 4.89 10.59 5.57
C SER A 32 3.74 9.63 5.82
N SER A 33 2.95 9.30 4.80
CA SER A 33 1.85 8.34 4.91
C SER A 33 2.34 6.92 5.18
N LEU A 34 3.39 6.47 4.50
CA LEU A 34 4.02 5.17 4.75
C LEU A 34 4.55 5.05 6.19
N GLN A 35 5.18 6.11 6.71
CA GLN A 35 5.64 6.15 8.09
C GLN A 35 4.46 6.03 9.08
N LYS A 36 3.37 6.76 8.84
CA LYS A 36 2.15 6.67 9.67
C LYS A 36 1.53 5.28 9.65
N MET A 37 1.53 4.60 8.49
CA MET A 37 1.01 3.24 8.36
C MET A 37 1.88 2.22 9.10
N THR A 38 3.20 2.39 9.05
CA THR A 38 4.16 1.42 9.60
C THR A 38 4.47 1.61 11.08
N GLN A 39 4.18 2.79 11.66
CA GLN A 39 4.49 3.10 13.06
C GLN A 39 3.84 2.14 14.08
N LYS A 40 2.67 1.58 13.73
CA LYS A 40 1.89 0.67 14.59
C LYS A 40 2.24 -0.80 14.36
N LEU A 41 3.15 -1.11 13.43
CA LEU A 41 3.50 -2.47 13.05
C LEU A 41 4.67 -3.02 13.87
N SER A 42 4.69 -4.35 13.97
CA SER A 42 5.84 -5.11 14.44
C SER A 42 7.06 -4.87 13.55
N GLU A 43 8.27 -5.08 14.06
CA GLU A 43 9.49 -4.92 13.24
C GLU A 43 9.48 -5.81 12.00
N ASP A 44 8.98 -7.04 12.13
CA ASP A 44 8.91 -7.98 11.02
C ASP A 44 7.93 -7.51 9.94
N ASP A 45 6.76 -6.99 10.32
CA ASP A 45 5.81 -6.46 9.35
C ASP A 45 6.30 -5.16 8.72
N ARG A 46 7.04 -4.31 9.45
CA ARG A 46 7.72 -3.15 8.85
C ARG A 46 8.73 -3.58 7.78
N LYS A 47 9.52 -4.63 8.03
CA LYS A 47 10.46 -5.18 7.05
C LYS A 47 9.74 -5.71 5.82
N LYS A 48 8.63 -6.45 5.99
CA LYS A 48 7.79 -6.93 4.87
C LYS A 48 7.25 -5.78 4.04
N VAL A 49 6.69 -4.75 4.68
CA VAL A 49 6.18 -3.55 3.99
C VAL A 49 7.30 -2.84 3.24
N ALA A 50 8.45 -2.58 3.87
CA ALA A 50 9.58 -1.91 3.24
C ALA A 50 10.13 -2.69 2.03
N ALA A 51 10.28 -4.00 2.15
CA ALA A 51 10.70 -4.88 1.05
C ALA A 51 9.69 -4.85 -0.10
N THR A 52 8.40 -4.88 0.21
CA THR A 52 7.32 -4.87 -0.80
C THR A 52 7.28 -3.54 -1.54
N ILE A 53 7.35 -2.41 -0.83
CA ILE A 53 7.37 -1.08 -1.44
C ILE A 53 8.58 -0.94 -2.37
N THR A 54 9.74 -1.43 -1.94
CA THR A 54 10.96 -1.43 -2.76
C THR A 54 10.77 -2.25 -4.03
N MET A 55 10.22 -3.47 -3.92
CA MET A 55 9.94 -4.31 -5.09
C MET A 55 8.94 -3.66 -6.04
N MET A 56 7.87 -3.05 -5.53
CA MET A 56 6.89 -2.35 -6.36
C MET A 56 7.50 -1.17 -7.09
N ILE A 57 8.30 -0.34 -6.41
CA ILE A 57 9.06 0.75 -7.06
C ILE A 57 9.98 0.19 -8.14
N MET A 58 10.71 -0.89 -7.87
CA MET A 58 11.58 -1.54 -8.87
C MET A 58 10.80 -2.09 -10.06
N GLN A 59 9.58 -2.61 -9.87
CA GLN A 59 8.74 -3.06 -10.97
C GLN A 59 8.28 -1.91 -11.87
N GLU A 60 7.96 -0.76 -11.28
CA GLU A 60 7.52 0.42 -12.02
C GLU A 60 8.68 1.16 -12.71
N THR A 61 9.86 1.18 -12.08
CA THR A 61 11.02 1.95 -12.55
C THR A 61 12.02 1.11 -13.36
N GLY A 62 12.08 -0.20 -13.13
CA GLY A 62 13.04 -1.11 -13.75
C GLY A 62 13.04 -1.05 -15.28
N PRO A 63 11.88 -1.14 -15.96
CA PRO A 63 11.83 -1.04 -17.43
C PRO A 63 12.37 0.29 -17.95
N ALA A 64 12.08 1.41 -17.26
CA ALA A 64 12.57 2.72 -17.64
C ALA A 64 14.09 2.86 -17.40
N ALA A 65 14.57 2.36 -16.25
CA ALA A 65 15.99 2.35 -15.92
C ALA A 65 16.82 1.55 -16.93
N LEU A 66 16.35 0.37 -17.35
CA LEU A 66 17.03 -0.46 -18.36
C LEU A 66 17.08 0.21 -19.74
N GLN A 67 16.12 1.09 -20.04
CA GLN A 67 16.06 1.86 -21.28
C GLN A 67 16.81 3.20 -21.18
N GLY A 68 17.46 3.50 -20.05
CA GLY A 68 18.12 4.79 -19.81
C GLY A 68 17.17 5.99 -19.80
N LYS A 69 15.87 5.75 -19.54
CA LYS A 69 14.86 6.81 -19.50
C LYS A 69 14.84 7.48 -18.14
N ALA A 70 14.58 8.78 -18.13
CA ALA A 70 14.32 9.52 -16.90
C ALA A 70 13.10 8.93 -16.18
N ILE A 71 13.22 8.78 -14.86
CA ILE A 71 12.15 8.30 -13.98
C ILE A 71 11.55 9.50 -13.27
N ASP A 72 10.24 9.68 -13.43
CA ASP A 72 9.48 10.65 -12.63
C ASP A 72 8.96 9.96 -11.37
N MET A 73 9.60 10.24 -10.23
CA MET A 73 9.21 9.65 -8.95
C MET A 73 7.83 10.09 -8.47
N ASN A 74 7.30 11.24 -8.91
CA ASN A 74 5.94 11.64 -8.56
C ASN A 74 4.92 10.74 -9.29
N GLU A 75 5.16 10.43 -10.56
CA GLU A 75 4.31 9.49 -11.31
C GLU A 75 4.38 8.08 -10.72
N VAL A 76 5.54 7.66 -10.24
CA VAL A 76 5.69 6.38 -9.52
C VAL A 76 4.90 6.41 -8.20
N CYS A 77 5.01 7.46 -7.39
CA CYS A 77 4.27 7.58 -6.13
C CYS A 77 2.75 7.60 -6.35
N LYS A 78 2.26 8.28 -7.40
CA LYS A 78 0.83 8.31 -7.76
C LYS A 78 0.25 6.93 -8.03
N LYS A 79 1.03 6.00 -8.60
CA LYS A 79 0.57 4.62 -8.84
C LYS A 79 0.27 3.86 -7.55
N PHE A 80 0.80 4.35 -6.43
CA PHE A 80 0.61 3.75 -5.12
C PHE A 80 -0.40 4.51 -4.26
N ASP A 81 -0.97 5.60 -4.77
CA ASP A 81 -1.96 6.40 -4.05
C ASP A 81 -3.20 5.57 -3.69
N GLY A 82 -3.68 5.74 -2.46
CA GLY A 82 -4.85 5.02 -1.96
C GLY A 82 -4.59 3.58 -1.53
N MET A 83 -3.39 3.01 -1.74
CA MET A 83 -3.10 1.65 -1.28
C MET A 83 -3.09 1.57 0.25
N THR A 84 -3.79 0.58 0.77
CA THR A 84 -3.86 0.29 2.21
C THR A 84 -2.72 -0.64 2.62
N LEU A 85 -2.49 -0.76 3.92
CA LEU A 85 -1.54 -1.75 4.44
C LEU A 85 -1.91 -3.18 4.02
N SER A 86 -3.20 -3.49 3.97
CA SER A 86 -3.68 -4.81 3.51
C SER A 86 -3.30 -5.08 2.06
N ASP A 87 -3.35 -4.07 1.19
CA ASP A 87 -2.98 -4.21 -0.22
C ASP A 87 -1.48 -4.49 -0.36
N ILE A 88 -0.66 -3.78 0.42
CA ILE A 88 0.79 -4.00 0.47
C ILE A 88 1.11 -5.42 0.96
N MET A 89 0.49 -5.87 2.05
CA MET A 89 0.73 -7.22 2.58
C MET A 89 0.26 -8.31 1.61
N LYS A 90 -0.86 -8.09 0.90
CA LYS A 90 -1.28 -9.00 -0.17
C LYS A 90 -0.23 -9.08 -1.29
N LYS A 91 0.37 -7.95 -1.68
CA LYS A 91 1.47 -7.93 -2.65
C LYS A 91 2.70 -8.68 -2.15
N TYR A 92 3.01 -8.59 -0.87
CA TYR A 92 4.09 -9.39 -0.28
C TYR A 92 3.84 -10.88 -0.46
N ASP A 93 2.63 -11.37 -0.15
CA ASP A 93 2.25 -12.77 -0.30
C ASP A 93 2.33 -13.21 -1.77
N GLU A 94 1.80 -12.39 -2.70
CA GLU A 94 1.90 -12.62 -4.15
C GLU A 94 3.37 -12.74 -4.61
N PHE A 95 4.28 -11.92 -4.07
CA PHE A 95 5.71 -12.03 -4.37
C PHE A 95 6.30 -13.33 -3.83
N GLN A 96 6.03 -13.66 -2.57
CA GLN A 96 6.54 -14.89 -1.95
C GLN A 96 6.09 -16.14 -2.72
N GLU A 97 4.83 -16.21 -3.14
CA GLU A 97 4.33 -17.31 -3.96
C GLU A 97 5.06 -17.40 -5.30
N ARG A 98 5.28 -16.28 -5.99
CA ARG A 98 6.01 -16.26 -7.27
C ARG A 98 7.47 -16.68 -7.14
N PHE A 99 8.13 -16.35 -6.01
CA PHE A 99 9.50 -16.77 -5.75
C PHE A 99 9.60 -18.23 -5.32
N ARG A 100 8.62 -18.77 -4.58
CA ARG A 100 8.58 -20.19 -4.21
C ARG A 100 8.18 -21.11 -5.36
N ALA A 101 7.42 -20.60 -6.33
CA ALA A 101 7.01 -21.35 -7.51
C ALA A 101 8.09 -21.43 -8.62
N LYS A 102 9.24 -20.79 -8.41
CA LYS A 102 10.43 -20.87 -9.28
C LYS A 102 11.48 -21.76 -8.63
#